data_AF-A0A933CGP2-F1
#
_entry.id   AF-A0A933CGP2-F1
#
_cell.length_a   1.000
_cell.length_b   1.000
_cell.length_c   1.000
_cell.angle_alpha   90.00
_cell.angle_beta   90.00
_cell.angle_gamma   90.00
#
_symmetry.space_group_name_H-M   'P 1'
#
loop_
_entity.id
_entity.type
_entity.pdbx_description
1 polymer ?
#
loop_
_entity_poly.entity_id
_entity_poly.type
_entity_poly.pdbx_seq_one_letter_code
_entity_poly.pdbx_strand_id
1 'polypeptide(L)'
;MRELALRLARFHPALETYVKRMDERDWTGARNFFLALFWLLIALVLVLNGSALRDRGFARRDWEMIVTGWFFSLVGLIITGYVTVKLVPAMARGTPLRWLFYQVDYKLTREGVFYVVGTLIIALAALNTGNNLLFIVVASLLAGILMSGVVSRIVLTGIELRLELPDHV
;
A
#
# COMPACT_ATOMS: atom_id res chain seq x y z
N MET A 1 -24.13 26.30 5.18
CA MET A 1 -22.71 26.30 5.62
C MET A 1 -21.83 27.24 4.80
N ARG A 2 -21.85 27.18 3.45
CA ARG A 2 -21.04 28.04 2.55
C ARG A 2 -21.30 29.54 2.70
N GLU A 3 -22.54 29.96 2.92
CA GLU A 3 -22.91 31.39 3.11
C GLU A 3 -22.40 31.99 4.43
N LEU A 4 -22.37 31.20 5.51
CA LEU A 4 -21.85 31.62 6.81
C LEU A 4 -20.32 31.82 6.75
N ALA A 5 -19.62 30.92 6.05
CA ALA A 5 -18.19 31.01 5.83
C ALA A 5 -17.79 32.25 5.00
N LEU A 6 -18.56 32.58 3.96
CA LEU A 6 -18.33 33.78 3.13
C LEU A 6 -18.60 35.08 3.89
N ARG A 7 -19.61 35.09 4.79
CA ARG A 7 -19.89 36.25 5.65
C ARG A 7 -18.79 36.48 6.68
N LEU A 8 -18.21 35.42 7.25
CA LEU A 8 -17.11 35.49 8.22
C LEU A 8 -15.76 35.83 7.57
N ALA A 9 -15.52 35.40 6.33
CA ALA A 9 -14.31 35.73 5.58
C ALA A 9 -14.14 37.25 5.34
N ARG A 10 -15.25 38.00 5.30
CA ARG A 10 -15.25 39.47 5.20
C ARG A 10 -14.62 40.16 6.42
N PHE A 11 -14.61 39.50 7.58
CA PHE A 11 -14.14 40.09 8.84
C PHE A 11 -12.64 39.89 9.10
N HIS A 12 -11.98 38.94 8.44
CA HIS A 12 -10.56 38.69 8.70
C HIS A 12 -9.82 38.07 7.50
N PRO A 13 -8.70 38.65 7.04
CA PRO A 13 -7.98 38.19 5.84
C PRO A 13 -7.41 36.77 5.99
N ALA A 14 -7.12 36.32 7.21
CA ALA A 14 -6.67 34.94 7.46
C ALA A 14 -7.75 33.88 7.21
N LEU A 15 -9.04 34.24 7.31
CA LEU A 15 -10.15 33.32 7.05
C LEU A 15 -10.37 33.14 5.55
N GLU A 16 -10.07 34.15 4.74
CA GLU A 16 -10.11 34.05 3.28
C GLU A 16 -9.15 32.98 2.77
N THR A 17 -7.93 32.94 3.31
CA THR A 17 -6.94 31.89 2.97
C THR A 17 -7.37 30.50 3.44
N TYR A 18 -8.15 30.42 4.52
CA TYR A 18 -8.67 29.17 5.06
C TYR A 18 -9.84 28.64 4.22
N VAL A 19 -10.79 29.52 3.86
CA VAL A 19 -11.92 29.20 2.99
C VAL A 19 -11.44 28.82 1.58
N LYS A 20 -10.45 29.53 1.04
CA LYS A 20 -9.85 29.22 -0.26
C LYS A 20 -9.17 27.84 -0.27
N ARG A 21 -8.42 27.49 0.78
CA ARG A 21 -7.86 26.13 0.95
C ARG A 21 -8.93 25.05 1.16
N MET A 22 -10.09 25.40 1.73
CA MET A 22 -11.20 24.48 1.93
C MET A 22 -11.94 24.18 0.62
N ASP A 23 -12.10 25.18 -0.26
CA ASP A 23 -12.72 25.04 -1.59
C ASP A 23 -11.76 24.37 -2.60
N GLU A 24 -10.44 24.50 -2.42
CA GLU A 24 -9.40 23.82 -3.21
C GLU A 24 -9.14 22.36 -2.78
N ARG A 25 -9.84 21.84 -1.76
CA ARG A 25 -9.65 20.46 -1.30
C ARG A 25 -10.26 19.47 -2.30
N ASP A 26 -9.43 19.01 -3.23
CA ASP A 26 -9.82 18.12 -4.32
C ASP A 26 -10.17 16.70 -3.81
N TRP A 27 -11.47 16.44 -3.63
CA TRP A 27 -12.01 15.12 -3.23
C TRP A 27 -11.93 14.06 -4.33
N THR A 28 -11.45 14.41 -5.51
CA THR A 28 -11.35 13.51 -6.66
C THR A 28 -10.44 12.31 -6.36
N GLY A 29 -9.34 12.52 -5.61
CA GLY A 29 -8.45 11.44 -5.17
C GLY A 29 -9.16 10.44 -4.24
N ALA A 30 -9.87 10.95 -3.22
CA ALA A 30 -10.62 10.12 -2.29
C ALA A 30 -11.76 9.34 -2.98
N ARG A 31 -12.48 9.99 -3.90
CA ARG A 31 -13.52 9.32 -4.69
C ARG A 31 -12.96 8.16 -5.51
N ASN A 32 -11.86 8.39 -6.23
CA ASN A 32 -11.21 7.36 -7.02
C ASN A 32 -10.69 6.21 -6.12
N PHE A 33 -10.18 6.53 -4.93
CA PHE A 33 -9.78 5.54 -3.93
C PHE A 33 -10.95 4.63 -3.52
N PHE A 34 -12.09 5.20 -3.12
CA PHE A 34 -13.26 4.40 -2.74
C PHE A 34 -13.81 3.58 -3.92
N LEU A 35 -13.80 4.14 -5.13
CA LEU A 35 -14.20 3.42 -6.34
C LEU A 35 -13.26 2.22 -6.61
N ALA A 36 -11.94 2.40 -6.51
CA ALA A 36 -10.99 1.30 -6.66
C ALA A 36 -11.19 0.24 -5.59
N LEU A 37 -11.36 0.65 -4.34
CA LEU A 37 -11.59 -0.26 -3.23
C LEU A 37 -12.85 -1.11 -3.47
N PHE A 38 -13.94 -0.49 -3.92
CA PHE A 38 -15.18 -1.19 -4.25
C PHE A 38 -14.99 -2.19 -5.39
N TRP A 39 -14.36 -1.78 -6.50
CA TRP A 39 -14.10 -2.68 -7.64
C TRP A 39 -13.15 -3.83 -7.30
N LEU A 40 -12.13 -3.56 -6.50
CA LEU A 40 -11.19 -4.59 -6.04
C LEU A 40 -11.86 -5.57 -5.07
N LEU A 41 -12.78 -5.11 -4.22
CA LEU A 41 -13.54 -5.99 -3.33
C LEU A 41 -14.44 -6.92 -4.13
N ILE A 42 -15.10 -6.41 -5.18
CA ILE A 42 -15.86 -7.25 -6.12
C ILE A 42 -14.94 -8.27 -6.80
N ALA A 43 -13.81 -7.82 -7.36
CA ALA A 43 -12.85 -8.70 -8.02
C ALA A 43 -12.33 -9.80 -7.09
N LEU A 44 -12.03 -9.46 -5.83
CA LEU A 44 -11.58 -10.40 -4.81
C LEU A 44 -12.64 -11.47 -4.55
N VAL A 45 -13.89 -11.07 -4.35
CA VAL A 45 -15.00 -12.01 -4.11
C VAL A 45 -15.15 -12.96 -5.31
N LEU A 46 -15.09 -12.45 -6.54
CA LEU A 46 -15.17 -13.28 -7.74
C LEU A 46 -14.02 -14.29 -7.81
N VAL A 47 -12.78 -13.84 -7.60
CA VAL A 47 -11.60 -14.70 -7.67
C VAL A 47 -11.62 -15.77 -6.57
N LEU A 48 -11.98 -15.42 -5.33
CA LEU A 48 -12.06 -16.37 -4.22
C LEU A 48 -13.13 -17.44 -4.44
N ASN A 49 -14.31 -17.04 -4.92
CA ASN A 49 -15.35 -18.01 -5.28
C ASN A 49 -14.91 -18.85 -6.49
N GLY A 50 -14.23 -18.25 -7.47
CA GLY A 50 -13.71 -18.94 -8.65
C GLY A 50 -12.60 -19.94 -8.34
N SER A 51 -11.72 -19.69 -7.36
CA SER A 51 -10.73 -20.68 -6.90
C SER A 51 -11.41 -21.82 -6.15
N ALA A 52 -12.31 -21.51 -5.22
CA ALA A 52 -13.03 -22.54 -4.45
C ALA A 52 -13.88 -23.47 -5.32
N LEU A 53 -14.50 -22.94 -6.40
CA LEU A 53 -15.26 -23.73 -7.36
C LEU A 53 -14.37 -24.67 -8.17
N ARG A 54 -13.18 -24.21 -8.59
CA ARG A 54 -12.21 -25.06 -9.31
C ARG A 54 -11.71 -26.20 -8.45
N ASP A 55 -11.38 -25.95 -7.18
CA ASP A 55 -10.90 -26.99 -6.26
C ASP A 55 -11.95 -28.11 -6.07
N ARG A 56 -13.23 -27.72 -5.91
CA ARG A 56 -14.35 -28.67 -5.82
C ARG A 56 -14.61 -29.38 -7.14
N GLY A 57 -14.51 -28.67 -8.25
CA GLY A 57 -14.71 -29.22 -9.59
C GLY A 57 -13.66 -30.26 -9.95
N PHE A 58 -12.38 -30.03 -9.63
CA PHE A 58 -11.32 -31.03 -9.82
C PHE A 58 -11.52 -32.26 -8.92
N ALA A 59 -11.94 -32.06 -7.67
CA ALA A 59 -12.19 -33.16 -6.74
C ALA A 59 -13.38 -34.05 -7.16
N ARG A 60 -14.45 -33.45 -7.71
CA ARG A 60 -15.66 -34.17 -8.14
C ARG A 60 -15.66 -34.58 -9.62
N ARG A 61 -14.64 -34.15 -10.38
CA ARG A 61 -14.58 -34.29 -11.85
C ARG A 61 -15.77 -33.64 -12.56
N ASP A 62 -16.32 -32.58 -11.96
CA ASP A 62 -17.46 -31.81 -12.47
C ASP A 62 -16.95 -30.68 -13.36
N TRP A 63 -17.08 -30.85 -14.68
CA TRP A 63 -16.55 -29.89 -15.66
C TRP A 63 -17.21 -28.51 -15.58
N GLU A 64 -18.50 -28.44 -15.26
CA GLU A 64 -19.24 -27.18 -15.14
C GLU A 64 -18.69 -26.27 -14.03
N MET A 65 -18.35 -26.85 -12.87
CA MET A 65 -17.77 -26.10 -11.74
C MET A 65 -16.37 -25.56 -12.07
N ILE A 66 -15.60 -26.33 -12.85
CA ILE A 66 -14.28 -25.90 -13.32
C ILE A 66 -14.44 -24.70 -14.25
N VAL A 67 -15.27 -24.82 -15.29
CA VAL A 67 -15.47 -23.76 -16.30
C VAL A 67 -16.02 -22.48 -15.68
N THR A 68 -17.02 -22.57 -14.81
CA THR A 68 -17.56 -21.41 -14.09
C THR A 68 -16.52 -20.74 -13.19
N GLY A 69 -15.67 -21.52 -12.51
CA GLY A 69 -14.60 -20.98 -11.68
C GLY A 69 -13.51 -20.25 -12.48
N TRP A 70 -13.17 -20.73 -13.68
CA TRP A 70 -12.29 -20.01 -14.63
C TRP A 70 -12.92 -18.69 -15.10
N PHE A 71 -14.22 -18.72 -15.42
CA PHE A 71 -14.94 -17.53 -15.85
C PHE A 71 -14.92 -16.42 -14.79
N PHE A 72 -15.25 -16.74 -13.54
CA PHE A 72 -15.17 -15.77 -12.44
C PHE A 72 -13.76 -15.19 -12.25
N SER A 73 -12.74 -16.05 -12.38
CA SER A 73 -11.35 -15.63 -12.24
C SER A 73 -10.92 -14.69 -13.37
N LEU A 74 -11.34 -14.96 -14.61
CA LEU A 74 -11.09 -14.08 -15.77
C LEU A 74 -11.77 -12.72 -15.61
N VAL A 75 -13.04 -12.70 -15.17
CA VAL A 75 -13.77 -11.45 -14.93
C VAL A 75 -13.08 -10.63 -13.84
N GLY A 76 -12.70 -11.26 -12.72
CA GLY A 76 -11.95 -10.59 -11.65
C GLY A 76 -10.59 -10.05 -12.11
N LEU A 77 -9.88 -10.79 -12.97
CA LEU A 77 -8.62 -10.35 -13.57
C LEU A 77 -8.81 -9.10 -14.43
N ILE A 78 -9.85 -9.06 -15.28
CA ILE A 78 -10.15 -7.90 -16.13
C ILE A 78 -10.46 -6.67 -15.28
N ILE A 79 -11.28 -6.82 -14.24
CA ILE A 79 -11.61 -5.72 -13.30
C ILE A 79 -10.34 -5.19 -12.63
N THR A 80 -9.49 -6.10 -12.13
CA THR A 80 -8.23 -5.73 -11.45
C THR A 80 -7.26 -5.04 -12.40
N GLY A 81 -7.14 -5.54 -13.63
CA GLY A 81 -6.31 -4.93 -14.67
C GLY A 81 -6.78 -3.51 -14.99
N TYR A 82 -8.10 -3.30 -15.13
CA TYR A 82 -8.69 -1.99 -15.36
C TYR A 82 -8.40 -1.00 -14.23
N VAL A 83 -8.61 -1.42 -12.97
CA VAL A 83 -8.33 -0.60 -11.79
C VAL A 83 -6.84 -0.25 -11.70
N THR A 84 -5.97 -1.24 -11.94
CA THR A 84 -4.51 -1.05 -11.91
C THR A 84 -4.03 -0.04 -12.95
N VAL A 85 -4.56 -0.10 -14.18
CA VAL A 85 -4.10 0.79 -15.26
C VAL A 85 -4.68 2.20 -15.16
N LYS A 86 -5.94 2.36 -14.74
CA LYS A 86 -6.59 3.69 -14.75
C LYS A 86 -6.64 4.36 -13.39
N LEU A 87 -7.05 3.63 -12.35
CA LEU A 87 -7.34 4.24 -11.05
C LEU A 87 -6.06 4.45 -10.23
N VAL A 88 -5.12 3.50 -10.27
CA VAL A 88 -3.86 3.63 -9.50
C VAL A 88 -3.00 4.82 -9.95
N PRO A 89 -2.74 5.06 -11.26
CA PRO A 89 -1.95 6.22 -11.68
C PRO A 89 -2.69 7.54 -11.48
N ALA A 90 -4.03 7.52 -11.50
CA ALA A 90 -4.83 8.70 -11.17
C ALA A 90 -4.67 9.11 -9.69
N MET A 91 -4.53 8.14 -8.77
CA MET A 91 -4.28 8.42 -7.35
C MET A 91 -2.82 8.79 -7.06
N ALA A 92 -1.87 8.09 -7.72
CA ALA A 92 -0.45 8.31 -7.51
C ALA A 92 -0.01 9.74 -7.90
N ARG A 93 -0.63 10.33 -8.93
CA ARG A 93 -0.34 11.70 -9.38
C ARG A 93 -0.63 12.78 -8.32
N GLY A 94 -1.59 12.55 -7.43
CA GLY A 94 -1.98 13.50 -6.40
C GLY A 94 -1.24 13.36 -5.07
N THR A 95 -0.42 12.30 -4.91
CA THR A 95 0.20 11.98 -3.62
C THR A 95 1.71 12.18 -3.74
N PRO A 96 2.31 13.21 -3.11
CA PRO A 96 3.76 13.34 -3.11
C PRO A 96 4.33 12.14 -2.36
N LEU A 97 4.93 11.18 -3.08
CA LEU A 97 5.61 10.00 -2.54
C LEU A 97 6.86 10.33 -1.67
N ARG A 98 7.02 11.60 -1.29
CA ARG A 98 8.10 12.10 -0.43
C ARG A 98 8.24 11.34 0.88
N TRP A 99 7.15 10.77 1.40
CA TRP A 99 7.22 9.95 2.63
C TRP A 99 7.85 8.57 2.38
N LEU A 100 7.66 7.97 1.21
CA LEU A 100 8.24 6.66 0.86
C LEU A 100 9.74 6.78 0.53
N PHE A 101 10.15 7.91 -0.06
CA PHE A 101 11.54 8.21 -0.43
C PHE A 101 12.23 9.13 0.57
N TYR A 102 11.88 9.06 1.86
CA TYR A 102 12.75 9.66 2.87
C TYR A 102 14.08 8.91 2.80
N GLN A 103 15.10 9.54 2.21
CA GLN A 103 16.42 8.98 2.01
C GLN A 103 17.06 8.80 3.38
N VAL A 104 16.77 7.66 4.01
CA VAL A 104 17.60 7.20 5.12
C VAL A 104 18.75 6.45 4.48
N ASP A 105 19.94 7.06 4.50
CA ASP A 105 21.20 6.38 4.17
C ASP A 105 21.46 5.30 5.22
N TYR A 106 20.75 4.19 5.12
CA TYR A 106 21.02 2.99 5.91
C TYR A 106 22.12 2.21 5.23
N LYS A 107 23.27 2.10 5.90
CA LYS A 107 24.28 1.11 5.54
C LYS A 107 23.75 -0.28 5.90
N LEU A 108 23.37 -1.05 4.89
CA LEU A 108 23.03 -2.46 5.08
C LEU A 108 24.26 -3.20 5.61
N THR A 109 24.11 -3.86 6.76
CA THR A 109 25.15 -4.75 7.27
C THR A 109 25.27 -5.99 6.38
N ARG A 110 26.41 -6.69 6.42
CA ARG A 110 26.61 -7.92 5.63
C ARG A 110 25.56 -8.97 6.01
N GLU A 111 25.25 -9.09 7.29
CA GLU A 111 24.21 -9.96 7.83
C GLU A 111 22.81 -9.55 7.34
N GLY A 112 22.54 -8.25 7.26
CA GLY A 112 21.29 -7.70 6.73
C GLY A 112 21.08 -8.06 5.26
N VAL A 113 22.15 -8.05 4.45
CA VAL A 113 22.09 -8.49 3.04
C VAL A 113 21.66 -9.96 2.96
N PHE A 114 22.26 -10.85 3.77
CA PHE A 114 21.85 -12.26 3.79
C PHE A 114 20.39 -12.44 4.21
N TYR A 115 19.92 -11.66 5.18
CA TYR A 115 18.53 -11.69 5.62
C TYR A 115 17.56 -11.25 4.50
N VAL A 116 17.88 -10.18 3.78
CA VAL A 116 17.05 -9.68 2.67
C VAL A 116 17.05 -10.68 1.50
N VAL A 117 18.20 -11.22 1.12
CA VAL A 117 18.31 -12.22 0.07
C VAL A 117 17.55 -13.49 0.44
N GLY A 118 17.70 -13.97 1.68
CA GLY A 118 16.93 -15.11 2.19
C GLY A 118 15.42 -14.87 2.15
N THR A 119 14.98 -13.68 2.55
CA THR A 119 13.57 -13.27 2.47
C THR A 119 13.05 -13.30 1.04
N LEU A 120 13.82 -12.81 0.06
CA LEU A 120 13.48 -12.86 -1.36
C LEU A 120 13.39 -14.29 -1.89
N ILE A 121 14.33 -15.16 -1.54
CA ILE A 121 14.31 -16.57 -1.95
C ILE A 121 13.05 -17.25 -1.42
N ILE A 122 12.73 -17.07 -0.14
CA ILE A 122 11.55 -17.66 0.49
C ILE A 122 10.27 -17.07 -0.14
N ALA A 123 10.25 -15.77 -0.46
CA ALA A 123 9.13 -15.14 -1.15
C ALA A 123 8.89 -15.75 -2.55
N LEU A 124 9.94 -15.96 -3.33
CA LEU A 124 9.86 -16.62 -4.63
C LEU A 124 9.38 -18.08 -4.49
N ALA A 125 9.87 -18.80 -3.48
CA ALA A 125 9.41 -20.15 -3.19
C ALA A 125 7.91 -20.18 -2.80
N ALA A 126 7.46 -19.24 -1.98
CA ALA A 126 6.05 -19.11 -1.59
C ALA A 126 5.15 -18.84 -2.80
N LEU A 127 5.56 -17.93 -3.70
CA LEU A 127 4.83 -17.61 -4.93
C LEU A 127 4.78 -18.78 -5.92
N ASN A 128 5.88 -19.52 -6.07
CA ASN A 128 5.94 -20.65 -6.99
C ASN A 128 5.15 -21.87 -6.50
N THR A 129 5.20 -22.15 -5.19
CA THR A 129 4.53 -23.30 -4.59
C THR A 129 3.08 -23.02 -4.19
N GLY A 130 2.69 -21.75 -4.07
CA GLY A 130 1.37 -21.36 -3.57
C GLY A 130 1.10 -21.78 -2.12
N ASN A 131 2.16 -22.00 -1.32
CA ASN A 131 2.02 -22.49 0.05
C ASN A 131 1.71 -21.36 1.04
N ASN A 132 0.51 -21.41 1.63
CA ASN A 132 0.02 -20.45 2.64
C ASN A 132 0.92 -20.34 3.88
N LEU A 133 1.56 -21.42 4.32
CA LEU A 133 2.47 -21.38 5.47
C LEU A 133 3.73 -20.57 5.13
N LEU A 134 4.27 -20.73 3.92
CA LEU A 134 5.39 -19.92 3.47
C LEU A 134 5.03 -18.45 3.36
N PHE A 135 3.79 -18.10 2.98
CA PHE A 135 3.35 -16.70 3.00
C PHE A 135 3.38 -16.08 4.40
N ILE A 136 3.00 -16.83 5.45
CA ILE A 136 3.10 -16.36 6.84
C ILE A 136 4.57 -16.15 7.24
N VAL A 137 5.46 -17.07 6.84
CA VAL A 137 6.90 -16.94 7.07
C VAL A 137 7.46 -15.72 6.35
N VAL A 138 7.11 -15.50 5.09
CA VAL A 138 7.52 -14.31 4.33
C VAL A 138 7.02 -13.03 5.00
N ALA A 139 5.76 -13.04 5.45
CA ALA A 139 5.18 -11.90 6.16
C ALA A 139 5.92 -11.60 7.48
N SER A 140 6.30 -12.63 8.25
CA SER A 140 7.06 -12.43 9.49
C SER A 140 8.49 -11.94 9.22
N LEU A 141 9.14 -12.41 8.15
CA LEU A 141 10.45 -11.93 7.72
C LEU A 141 10.40 -10.45 7.30
N LEU A 142 9.43 -10.08 6.47
CA LEU A 142 9.21 -8.68 6.08
C LEU A 142 8.88 -7.79 7.30
N ALA A 143 8.07 -8.29 8.24
CA ALA A 143 7.81 -7.60 9.49
C ALA A 143 9.10 -7.40 10.30
N GLY A 144 10.02 -8.37 10.31
CA GLY A 144 11.35 -8.24 10.91
C GLY A 144 12.17 -7.09 10.31
N ILE A 145 12.18 -6.96 8.97
CA ILE A 145 12.83 -5.83 8.28
C ILE A 145 12.22 -4.50 8.73
N LEU A 146 10.90 -4.40 8.73
CA LEU A 146 10.19 -3.18 9.14
C LEU A 146 10.47 -2.83 10.60
N MET A 147 10.39 -3.81 11.50
CA MET A 147 10.65 -3.63 12.93
C MET A 147 12.09 -3.18 13.20
N SER A 148 13.08 -3.70 12.46
CA SER A 148 14.47 -3.24 12.54
C SER A 148 14.60 -1.74 12.28
N GLY A 149 13.91 -1.22 11.25
CA GLY A 149 13.86 0.21 10.95
C GLY A 149 13.14 1.03 12.02
N VAL A 150 11.99 0.53 12.52
CA VAL A 150 11.23 1.19 13.60
C VAL A 150 12.07 1.33 14.87
N VAL A 151 12.75 0.26 15.30
CA VAL A 151 13.61 0.27 16.49
C VAL A 151 14.79 1.21 16.30
N SER A 152 15.45 1.18 15.13
CA SER A 152 16.54 2.11 14.81
C SER A 152 16.10 3.57 14.95
N ARG A 153 14.92 3.92 14.44
CA ARG A 153 14.37 5.27 14.53
C ARG A 153 14.07 5.67 15.98
N ILE A 154 13.48 4.78 16.78
CA ILE A 154 13.16 5.04 18.19
C ILE A 154 14.45 5.34 18.97
N VAL A 155 15.50 4.53 18.77
CA VAL A 155 16.80 4.72 19.46
C VAL A 155 17.46 6.04 19.06
N LEU A 156 17.40 6.43 17.78
CA LEU A 156 18.03 7.66 17.29
C LEU A 156 17.27 8.94 17.69
N THR A 157 15.96 8.87 17.95
CA THR A 157 15.15 10.06 18.25
C THR A 157 15.46 10.66 19.64
N GLY A 158 16.13 9.92 20.52
CA GLY A 158 16.49 10.36 21.88
C GLY A 158 17.92 10.85 22.07
N ILE A 159 18.73 10.98 21.02
CA ILE A 159 20.15 11.35 21.13
C ILE A 159 20.30 12.86 20.98
N GLU A 160 20.77 13.54 22.03
CA GLU A 160 21.21 14.93 21.96
C GLU A 160 22.64 15.00 21.38
N LEU A 161 22.78 15.59 20.19
CA LEU A 161 24.08 15.79 19.55
C LEU A 161 24.76 17.04 20.11
N ARG A 162 25.67 16.88 21.08
CA ARG A 162 26.52 17.98 21.55
C ARG A 162 27.78 18.06 20.67
N LEU A 163 27.81 19.01 19.76
CA LEU A 163 28.98 19.31 18.94
C LEU A 163 29.92 20.21 19.75
N GLU A 164 31.03 19.66 20.24
CA GLU A 164 32.13 20.46 20.77
C GLU A 164 33.04 20.86 19.60
N LEU A 165 33.04 22.16 19.26
CA LEU A 165 33.94 22.72 18.25
C LEU A 165 35.34 22.86 18.88
N PRO A 166 36.42 22.38 18.23
CA PRO A 166 37.78 22.61 18.71
C PRO A 166 38.17 24.09 18.62
N ASP A 167 38.80 24.62 19.67
CA ASP A 167 39.17 26.03 19.83
C ASP A 167 40.38 26.50 19.01
N HIS A 168 40.75 25.80 17.93
CA HIS A 168 41.92 26.20 17.14
C HIS A 168 41.81 25.71 15.70
N VAL A 169 41.74 26.69 14.80
CA VAL A 169 41.95 26.60 13.35
C VAL A 169 43.43 26.74 13.05
#